data_AF-A0A1B6D405-F1
#
_entry.id   AF-A0A1B6D405-F1
#
_cell.length_a   1.000
_cell.length_b   1.000
_cell.length_c   1.000
_cell.angle_alpha   90.00
_cell.angle_beta   90.00
_cell.angle_gamma   90.00
#
_symmetry.space_group_name_H-M   'P 1'
#
loop_
_entity.id
_entity.type
_entity.pdbx_description
1 polymer ?
#
loop_
_entity_poly.entity_id
_entity_poly.type
_entity_poly.pdbx_seq_one_letter_code
_entity_poly.pdbx_strand_id
1 'polypeptide(L)'
;MRLNLKISLVCLSVTALFITLSVWTRCGSDLPNLAYHFQQAVAEAQEDPNEHSGVDTQGFEELDCNINGDYTISCRREGDEIYLPFSFLHKYFDVYGKLATYDGYERFEWSHSYSKVYNPKSKYEPRSVFLYFENYNVELRERVKCISAINGVPVSTQWESQGYYYPTQIAQFGLSHYSKNLTEPEPRRKVLEDGSSMTPDWIVDSNSVISRSFAPEYNSKVLRYQSDTGIKLMVDTVLDFVLSLDLKLSAADNSSFIVVQCQWLVECCIMDLFFRIQLF
;
A
#
# COMPACT_ATOMS: atom_id res chain seq x y z
N MET A 1 48.38 25.46 -1.62
CA MET A 1 48.94 25.23 -0.27
C MET A 1 48.54 23.81 0.15
N ARG A 2 49.48 22.84 0.19
CA ARG A 2 49.17 21.44 0.50
C ARG A 2 48.96 21.29 2.01
N LEU A 3 47.71 21.41 2.47
CA LEU A 3 47.39 21.14 3.87
C LEU A 3 47.61 19.65 4.16
N ASN A 4 48.46 19.35 5.13
CA ASN A 4 48.81 17.99 5.49
C ASN A 4 47.59 17.29 6.11
N LEU A 5 47.04 16.29 5.42
CA LEU A 5 45.78 15.61 5.79
C LEU A 5 45.78 15.12 7.25
N LYS A 6 46.96 14.73 7.77
CA LYS A 6 47.15 14.33 9.17
C LYS A 6 46.86 15.47 10.15
N ILE A 7 47.27 16.70 9.82
CA ILE A 7 47.00 17.89 10.65
C ILE A 7 45.51 18.22 10.63
N SER A 8 44.85 18.11 9.47
CA SER A 8 43.40 18.33 9.36
C SER A 8 42.60 17.33 10.19
N LEU A 9 43.03 16.07 10.25
CA LEU A 9 42.35 15.00 10.98
C LEU A 9 42.53 15.17 12.50
N VAL A 10 43.72 15.60 12.93
CA VAL A 10 43.98 15.96 14.33
C VAL A 10 43.12 17.16 14.74
N CYS A 11 43.05 18.23 13.93
CA CYS A 11 42.18 19.37 14.23
C CYS A 11 40.70 18.97 14.39
N LEU A 12 40.19 18.10 13.50
CA LEU A 12 38.81 17.61 13.58
C LEU A 12 38.55 16.80 14.86
N SER A 13 39.50 15.93 15.25
CA SER A 13 39.38 15.15 16.48
C SER A 13 39.38 16.02 17.75
N VAL A 14 40.21 17.07 17.78
CA VAL A 14 40.26 18.01 18.91
C VAL A 14 38.97 18.83 18.98
N THR A 15 38.42 19.29 17.85
CA THR A 15 37.13 19.99 17.84
C THR A 15 35.97 19.12 18.32
N ALA A 16 35.93 17.84 17.92
CA ALA A 16 34.90 16.92 18.40
C ALA A 16 34.99 16.71 19.92
N LEU A 17 36.21 16.61 20.46
CA LEU A 17 36.45 16.43 21.89
C LEU A 17 36.10 17.68 22.71
N PHE A 18 36.31 18.87 22.16
CA PHE A 18 35.83 20.11 22.79
C PHE A 18 34.31 20.24 22.77
N ILE A 19 33.65 19.81 21.68
CA ILE A 19 32.18 19.82 21.59
C ILE A 19 31.57 18.84 22.60
N THR A 20 32.12 17.63 22.74
CA THR A 20 31.62 16.66 23.72
C THR A 20 31.84 17.11 25.16
N LEU A 21 33.00 17.70 25.48
CA LEU A 21 33.26 18.27 26.81
C LEU A 21 32.34 19.46 27.12
N SER A 22 32.09 20.35 26.16
CA SER A 22 31.21 21.49 26.37
C SER A 22 29.75 21.09 26.55
N VAL A 23 29.26 20.08 25.82
CA VAL A 23 27.94 19.47 26.06
C VAL A 23 27.86 18.83 27.45
N TRP A 24 28.91 18.13 27.89
CA TRP A 24 28.96 17.55 29.24
C TRP A 24 28.89 18.64 30.31
N THR A 25 29.66 19.73 30.19
CA THR A 25 29.64 20.83 31.17
C THR A 25 28.30 21.57 31.21
N ARG A 26 27.54 21.58 30.10
CA ARG A 26 26.20 22.19 30.05
C ARG A 26 25.08 21.31 30.61
N CYS A 27 25.26 19.98 30.61
CA CYS A 27 24.33 19.04 31.25
C CYS A 27 24.66 18.78 32.73
N GLY A 28 25.79 19.28 33.25
CA GLY A 28 26.19 19.14 34.66
C GLY A 28 25.72 20.28 35.58
N SER A 29 25.07 21.32 35.05
CA SER A 29 24.75 22.54 35.81
C SER A 29 23.36 22.57 36.48
N ASP A 30 22.56 21.50 36.40
CA ASP A 30 21.21 21.45 37.02
C ASP A 30 21.15 20.77 38.40
N LEU A 31 22.30 20.56 39.05
CA LEU A 31 22.39 20.00 40.40
C LEU A 31 22.19 20.94 41.61
N PRO A 32 21.95 22.27 41.54
CA PRO A 32 21.71 23.08 42.75
C PRO A 32 20.29 22.95 43.33
N ASN A 33 19.29 22.53 42.52
CA ASN A 33 17.89 22.53 42.98
C ASN A 33 17.52 21.32 43.87
N LEU A 34 18.33 20.26 43.87
CA LEU A 34 18.03 19.06 44.67
C LEU A 34 18.30 19.26 46.17
N ALA A 35 19.25 20.13 46.52
CA ALA A 35 19.58 20.42 47.92
C ALA A 35 18.52 21.31 48.60
N TYR A 36 17.88 22.22 47.86
CA TYR A 36 16.82 23.08 48.38
C TYR A 36 15.53 22.28 48.64
N HIS A 37 15.18 21.34 47.76
CA HIS A 37 14.03 20.47 47.95
C HIS A 37 14.20 19.46 49.10
N PHE A 38 15.41 18.96 49.35
CA PHE A 38 15.65 18.06 50.48
C PHE A 38 15.51 18.76 51.83
N GLN A 39 15.85 20.05 51.91
CA GLN A 39 15.77 20.82 53.15
C GLN A 39 14.33 21.24 53.48
N GLN A 40 13.47 21.36 52.47
CA GLN A 40 12.03 21.61 52.63
C GLN A 40 11.28 20.31 53.02
N ALA A 41 11.67 19.16 52.47
CA ALA A 41 11.09 17.85 52.81
C ALA A 41 11.39 17.37 54.24
N VAL A 42 12.47 17.84 54.86
CA VAL A 42 12.83 17.50 56.25
C VAL A 42 12.12 18.40 57.27
N ALA A 43 11.72 19.61 56.89
CA ALA A 43 11.04 20.56 57.77
C ALA A 43 9.53 20.29 57.94
N GLU A 44 8.91 19.57 57.01
CA GLU A 44 7.48 19.19 57.06
C GLU A 44 7.22 17.86 57.79
N ALA A 45 8.26 17.18 58.28
CA ALA A 45 8.15 15.86 58.92
C ALA A 45 7.85 15.89 60.43
N GLN A 46 7.36 17.01 60.99
CA GLN A 46 7.11 17.09 62.43
C GLN A 46 5.98 18.05 62.80
N GLU A 47 4.72 17.61 62.67
CA GLU A 47 3.66 17.90 63.66
C GLU A 47 2.38 17.03 63.45
N ASP A 48 2.02 16.39 64.57
CA ASP A 48 0.78 15.75 65.06
C ASP A 48 0.06 14.57 64.33
N PRO A 49 -0.23 13.45 65.04
CA PRO A 49 -0.91 12.27 64.50
C PRO A 49 -2.39 12.23 64.92
N ASN A 50 -3.33 12.27 63.97
CA ASN A 50 -4.64 11.63 64.19
C ASN A 50 -5.42 11.41 62.88
N GLU A 51 -5.89 10.17 62.73
CA GLU A 51 -7.02 9.70 61.90
C GLU A 51 -7.05 10.15 60.43
N HIS A 52 -6.90 9.29 59.43
CA HIS A 52 -7.68 8.09 59.18
C HIS A 52 -6.99 7.24 58.10
N SER A 53 -7.02 5.93 58.28
CA SER A 53 -6.44 4.93 57.40
C SER A 53 -7.03 5.00 55.98
N GLY A 54 -6.20 5.39 55.02
CA GLY A 54 -6.45 5.23 53.59
C GLY A 54 -5.10 4.99 52.93
N VAL A 55 -4.86 3.74 52.54
CA VAL A 55 -3.68 3.32 51.79
C VAL A 55 -3.60 4.16 50.52
N ASP A 56 -2.56 4.98 50.39
CA ASP A 56 -2.25 5.71 49.16
C ASP A 56 -1.76 4.70 48.12
N THR A 57 -2.70 3.95 47.55
CA THR A 57 -2.56 3.45 46.19
C THR A 57 -2.62 4.68 45.29
N GLN A 58 -1.47 5.22 44.89
CA GLN A 58 -1.34 5.96 43.64
C GLN A 58 -1.68 5.00 42.49
N GLY A 59 -2.97 4.70 42.38
CA GLY A 59 -3.53 3.65 41.55
C GLY A 59 -4.43 4.29 40.53
N PHE A 60 -4.44 3.71 39.35
CA PHE A 60 -5.36 4.10 38.29
C PHE A 60 -6.81 4.03 38.80
N GLU A 61 -7.49 5.16 38.82
CA GLU A 61 -8.91 5.26 39.17
C GLU A 61 -9.75 5.34 37.90
N GLU A 62 -10.87 4.61 37.87
CA GLU A 62 -11.86 4.75 36.81
C GLU A 62 -12.90 5.79 37.23
N LEU A 63 -13.27 6.70 36.31
CA LEU A 63 -14.26 7.76 36.56
C LEU A 63 -15.15 8.00 35.34
N ASP A 64 -16.31 8.58 35.60
CA ASP A 64 -17.24 9.00 34.55
C ASP A 64 -16.91 10.43 34.07
N CYS A 65 -16.54 10.56 32.79
CA CYS A 65 -16.41 11.84 32.11
C CYS A 65 -17.75 12.24 31.49
N ASN A 66 -18.34 13.34 31.94
CA ASN A 66 -19.51 13.94 31.31
C ASN A 66 -19.09 14.74 30.06
N ILE A 67 -19.60 14.34 28.89
CA ILE A 67 -19.31 14.98 27.61
C ILE A 67 -20.45 15.97 27.29
N ASN A 68 -20.16 17.26 27.42
CA ASN A 68 -21.05 18.39 27.10
C ASN A 68 -22.44 18.39 27.78
N GLY A 69 -22.68 17.56 28.78
CA GLY A 69 -24.00 17.39 29.42
C GLY A 69 -24.88 16.30 28.80
N ASP A 70 -24.45 15.65 27.72
CA ASP A 70 -25.30 14.75 26.93
C ASP A 70 -25.19 13.29 27.33
N TYR A 71 -23.96 12.79 27.48
CA TYR A 71 -23.67 11.41 27.83
C TYR A 71 -22.37 11.31 28.63
N THR A 72 -22.18 10.16 29.28
CA THR A 72 -20.96 9.85 30.04
C THR A 72 -20.13 8.78 29.33
N ILE A 73 -18.82 8.85 29.50
CA ILE A 73 -17.86 7.83 29.07
C ILE A 73 -16.95 7.42 30.24
N SER A 74 -16.47 6.17 30.23
CA SER A 74 -15.45 5.73 31.19
C SER A 74 -14.09 6.32 30.82
N CYS A 75 -13.48 6.98 31.79
CA CYS A 75 -12.16 7.60 31.75
C CYS A 75 -11.25 6.98 32.81
N ARG A 76 -9.95 7.29 32.73
CA ARG A 76 -8.99 6.94 33.77
C ARG A 76 -8.37 8.17 34.38
N ARG A 77 -8.10 8.15 35.67
CA ARG A 77 -7.37 9.19 36.38
C ARG A 77 -6.12 8.60 37.03
N GLU A 78 -5.02 9.30 36.91
CA GLU A 78 -3.75 9.01 37.58
C GLU A 78 -3.25 10.32 38.20
N GLY A 79 -3.35 10.44 39.53
CA GLY A 79 -3.09 11.71 40.22
C GLY A 79 -4.04 12.83 39.76
N ASP A 80 -3.48 13.89 39.16
CA ASP A 80 -4.24 15.02 38.62
C ASP A 80 -4.53 14.94 37.11
N GLU A 81 -4.03 13.91 36.44
CA GLU A 81 -4.22 13.72 35.00
C GLU A 81 -5.44 12.83 34.71
N ILE A 82 -6.25 13.24 33.73
CA ILE A 82 -7.41 12.48 33.24
C ILE A 82 -7.12 12.01 31.81
N TYR A 83 -7.21 10.72 31.61
CA TYR A 83 -7.00 10.02 30.35
C TYR A 83 -8.34 9.61 29.74
N LEU A 84 -8.58 10.05 28.51
CA LEU A 84 -9.78 9.72 27.75
C LEU A 84 -9.51 8.53 26.81
N PRO A 85 -10.51 7.65 26.59
CA PRO A 85 -10.35 6.54 25.68
C PRO A 85 -10.24 6.99 24.22
N PHE A 86 -9.25 6.47 23.47
CA PHE A 86 -9.06 6.83 22.07
C PHE A 86 -10.27 6.47 21.18
N SER A 87 -11.04 5.43 21.53
CA SER A 87 -12.26 5.06 20.82
C SER A 87 -13.32 6.18 20.81
N PHE A 88 -13.36 7.00 21.86
CA PHE A 88 -14.14 8.22 21.92
C PHE A 88 -13.50 9.31 21.06
N LEU A 89 -12.21 9.60 21.27
CA LEU A 89 -11.50 10.66 20.56
C LEU A 89 -11.56 10.49 19.03
N HIS A 90 -11.36 9.26 18.55
CA HIS A 90 -11.43 8.87 17.14
C HIS A 90 -12.75 9.30 16.49
N LYS A 91 -13.88 9.01 17.14
CA LYS A 91 -15.21 9.31 16.60
C LYS A 91 -15.62 10.76 16.83
N TYR A 92 -15.28 11.32 17.98
CA TYR A 92 -15.70 12.66 18.39
C TYR A 92 -14.95 13.74 17.63
N PHE A 93 -13.65 13.57 17.40
CA PHE A 93 -12.79 14.53 16.69
C PHE A 93 -12.45 14.13 15.25
N ASP A 94 -12.93 12.98 14.76
CA ASP A 94 -12.59 12.42 13.43
C ASP A 94 -11.07 12.32 13.20
N VAL A 95 -10.38 11.69 14.15
CA VAL A 95 -8.92 11.51 14.16
C VAL A 95 -8.54 10.04 14.10
N TYR A 96 -7.35 9.74 13.58
CA TYR A 96 -6.91 8.39 13.27
C TYR A 96 -5.81 7.95 14.22
N GLY A 97 -5.77 6.66 14.52
CA GLY A 97 -4.66 6.11 15.27
C GLY A 97 -4.65 4.59 15.24
N LYS A 98 -3.46 4.04 15.43
CA LYS A 98 -3.22 2.59 15.44
C LYS A 98 -2.04 2.25 16.34
N LEU A 99 -2.03 1.04 16.87
CA LEU A 99 -0.85 0.47 17.50
C LEU A 99 0.07 -0.08 16.40
N ALA A 100 1.35 0.27 16.49
CA ALA A 100 2.40 -0.22 15.62
C ALA A 100 3.56 -0.75 16.46
N THR A 101 4.11 -1.89 16.05
CA THR A 101 5.25 -2.52 16.73
C THR A 101 6.55 -2.12 16.03
N TYR A 102 7.47 -1.53 16.79
CA TYR A 102 8.79 -1.15 16.34
C TYR A 102 9.83 -1.70 17.32
N ASP A 103 10.81 -2.45 16.80
CA ASP A 103 11.92 -2.99 17.59
C ASP A 103 11.48 -3.77 18.85
N GLY A 104 10.35 -4.48 18.76
CA GLY A 104 9.75 -5.24 19.85
C GLY A 104 8.92 -4.42 20.85
N TYR A 105 8.77 -3.11 20.66
CA TYR A 105 7.93 -2.24 21.48
C TYR A 105 6.69 -1.79 20.71
N GLU A 106 5.56 -1.74 21.40
CA GLU A 106 4.33 -1.17 20.84
C GLU A 106 4.29 0.34 21.07
N ARG A 107 3.90 1.07 20.03
CA ARG A 107 3.70 2.52 20.06
C ARG A 107 2.36 2.86 19.44
N PHE A 108 1.65 3.79 20.07
CA PHE A 108 0.43 4.34 19.49
C PHE A 108 0.78 5.47 18.53
N GLU A 109 0.47 5.30 17.25
CA GLU A 109 0.63 6.32 16.22
C GLU A 109 -0.67 7.12 16.11
N TRP A 110 -0.62 8.38 16.52
CA TRP A 110 -1.71 9.33 16.32
C TRP A 110 -1.53 10.07 14.99
N SER A 111 -2.62 10.24 14.23
CA SER A 111 -2.65 11.11 13.07
C SER A 111 -3.94 11.91 12.99
N HIS A 112 -3.82 13.20 12.71
CA HIS A 112 -4.97 14.06 12.47
C HIS A 112 -5.65 13.82 11.10
N SER A 113 -4.94 13.19 10.15
CA SER A 113 -5.50 12.89 8.82
C SER A 113 -4.85 11.64 8.21
N TYR A 114 -5.47 11.06 7.18
CA TYR A 114 -5.02 9.79 6.58
C TYR A 114 -4.22 9.95 5.28
N SER A 115 -4.38 11.08 4.58
CA SER A 115 -3.78 11.29 3.26
C SER A 115 -2.40 11.94 3.35
N LYS A 116 -1.53 11.62 2.38
CA LYS A 116 -0.20 12.21 2.27
C LYS A 116 -0.13 13.15 1.07
N VAL A 117 0.60 14.25 1.22
CA VAL A 117 0.90 15.17 0.13
C VAL A 117 1.99 14.56 -0.75
N TYR A 118 1.76 14.56 -2.06
CA TYR A 118 2.80 14.20 -3.03
C TYR A 118 3.75 15.38 -3.21
N ASN A 119 5.05 15.14 -3.03
CA ASN A 119 6.10 16.13 -3.24
C ASN A 119 6.60 16.04 -4.69
N PRO A 120 6.33 17.05 -5.55
CA PRO A 120 6.74 17.02 -6.94
C PRO A 120 8.27 16.96 -7.08
N LYS A 121 8.76 16.04 -7.93
CA LYS A 121 10.20 15.86 -8.19
C LYS A 121 10.78 16.92 -9.12
N SER A 122 9.94 17.54 -9.95
CA SER A 122 10.32 18.54 -10.94
C SER A 122 9.12 19.44 -11.28
N LYS A 123 9.37 20.49 -12.08
CA LYS A 123 8.31 21.31 -12.67
C LYS A 123 7.45 20.45 -13.61
N TYR A 124 6.14 20.61 -13.54
CA TYR A 124 5.20 19.87 -14.39
C TYR A 124 5.36 20.20 -15.87
N GLU A 125 5.38 19.16 -16.70
CA GLU A 125 5.30 19.24 -18.16
C GLU A 125 4.19 18.33 -18.69
N PRO A 126 3.48 18.70 -19.77
CA PRO A 126 2.37 17.89 -20.32
C PRO A 126 2.75 16.48 -20.78
N ARG A 127 4.03 16.22 -21.05
CA ARG A 127 4.56 14.90 -21.45
C ARG A 127 5.25 14.15 -20.30
N SER A 128 5.20 14.71 -19.09
CA SER A 128 5.74 14.08 -17.88
C SER A 128 4.64 13.31 -17.14
N VAL A 129 5.00 12.71 -16.02
CA VAL A 129 4.06 12.08 -15.08
C VAL A 129 2.88 13.02 -14.78
N PHE A 130 1.67 12.47 -14.80
CA PHE A 130 0.47 13.25 -14.51
C PHE A 130 0.29 13.41 -12.99
N LEU A 131 0.82 14.51 -12.45
CA LEU A 131 0.78 14.82 -11.02
C LEU A 131 1.35 13.67 -10.17
N TYR A 132 0.50 12.97 -9.42
CA TYR A 132 0.86 11.87 -8.53
C TYR A 132 0.21 10.55 -8.96
N PHE A 133 -0.28 10.47 -10.21
CA PHE A 133 -1.01 9.31 -10.71
C PHE A 133 -0.13 8.07 -10.91
N GLU A 134 1.20 8.20 -10.80
CA GLU A 134 2.10 7.04 -10.66
C GLU A 134 1.68 6.13 -9.48
N ASN A 135 1.07 6.69 -8.44
CA ASN A 135 0.64 5.94 -7.25
C ASN A 135 -0.84 5.49 -7.32
N TYR A 136 -1.54 5.75 -8.43
CA TYR A 136 -2.97 5.44 -8.55
C TYR A 136 -3.20 4.06 -9.15
N ASN A 137 -3.97 3.24 -8.42
CA ASN A 137 -4.53 1.98 -8.92
C ASN A 137 -6.03 2.20 -9.12
N VAL A 138 -6.42 2.60 -10.32
CA VAL A 138 -7.82 3.00 -10.61
C VAL A 138 -8.72 1.77 -10.64
N GLU A 139 -8.21 0.69 -11.24
CA GLU A 139 -8.81 -0.62 -11.41
C GLU A 139 -9.12 -1.35 -10.10
N LEU A 140 -8.44 -1.02 -9.00
CA LEU A 140 -8.68 -1.61 -7.68
C LEU A 140 -9.76 -0.90 -6.86
N ARG A 141 -10.35 0.18 -7.38
CA ARG A 141 -11.40 0.92 -6.67
C ARG A 141 -12.71 0.14 -6.74
N GLU A 142 -13.43 0.08 -5.63
CA GLU A 142 -14.72 -0.64 -5.53
C GLU A 142 -15.78 -0.19 -6.54
N ARG A 143 -15.71 1.06 -6.99
CA ARG A 143 -16.59 1.63 -8.03
C ARG A 143 -16.19 1.29 -9.47
N VAL A 144 -15.13 0.50 -9.68
CA VAL A 144 -14.80 -0.12 -10.96
C VAL A 144 -15.38 -1.53 -10.94
N LYS A 145 -16.39 -1.75 -11.77
CA LYS A 145 -17.05 -3.05 -11.89
C LYS A 145 -16.15 -4.09 -12.56
N CYS A 146 -15.52 -3.70 -13.65
CA CYS A 146 -14.58 -4.50 -14.43
C CYS A 146 -13.84 -3.61 -15.45
N ILE A 147 -12.83 -4.19 -16.11
CA ILE A 147 -12.29 -3.66 -17.36
C ILE A 147 -13.09 -4.28 -18.50
N SER A 148 -13.68 -3.45 -19.36
CA SER A 148 -14.46 -3.90 -20.50
C SER A 148 -13.58 -4.68 -21.48
N ALA A 149 -13.99 -5.89 -21.82
CA ALA A 149 -13.34 -6.75 -22.82
C ALA A 149 -13.21 -6.08 -24.19
N ILE A 150 -14.28 -5.38 -24.57
CA ILE A 150 -14.47 -4.84 -25.92
C ILE A 150 -13.67 -3.54 -26.07
N ASN A 151 -13.69 -2.69 -25.04
CA ASN A 151 -13.11 -1.35 -25.11
C ASN A 151 -11.78 -1.21 -24.35
N GLY A 152 -11.39 -2.20 -23.54
CA GLY A 152 -10.14 -2.16 -22.76
C GLY A 152 -10.10 -1.07 -21.67
N VAL A 153 -11.26 -0.58 -21.22
CA VAL A 153 -11.38 0.55 -20.27
C VAL A 153 -12.32 0.22 -19.11
N PRO A 154 -12.17 0.86 -17.93
CA PRO A 154 -13.01 0.57 -16.78
C PRO A 154 -14.49 0.94 -16.98
N VAL A 155 -15.35 0.09 -16.44
CA VAL A 155 -16.80 0.33 -16.31
C VAL A 155 -17.11 0.73 -14.88
N SER A 156 -17.79 1.86 -14.68
CA SER A 156 -18.07 2.41 -13.35
C SER A 156 -19.45 2.03 -12.84
N THR A 157 -19.56 1.86 -11.52
CA THR A 157 -20.83 1.69 -10.78
C THR A 157 -21.10 2.83 -9.80
N GLN A 158 -20.39 3.96 -9.93
CA GLN A 158 -20.39 5.02 -8.91
C GLN A 158 -21.77 5.61 -8.59
N TRP A 159 -22.66 5.67 -9.59
CA TRP A 159 -24.01 6.22 -9.44
C TRP A 159 -25.10 5.21 -9.79
N GLU A 160 -24.76 4.14 -10.51
CA GLU A 160 -25.71 3.17 -11.05
C GLU A 160 -25.07 1.77 -11.06
N SER A 161 -25.76 0.77 -10.52
CA SER A 161 -25.24 -0.60 -10.37
C SER A 161 -25.10 -1.35 -11.70
N GLN A 162 -25.85 -0.95 -12.73
CA GLN A 162 -25.81 -1.56 -14.06
C GLN A 162 -24.43 -1.46 -14.72
N GLY A 163 -23.69 -0.41 -14.42
CA GLY A 163 -22.39 -0.13 -15.01
C GLY A 163 -22.48 0.79 -16.22
N TYR A 164 -21.62 1.80 -16.28
CA TYR A 164 -21.54 2.73 -17.41
C TYR A 164 -20.11 3.20 -17.63
N TYR A 165 -19.80 3.68 -18.84
CA TYR A 165 -18.50 4.28 -19.14
C TYR A 165 -18.45 5.69 -18.56
N TYR A 166 -17.61 5.88 -17.54
CA TYR A 166 -17.43 7.18 -16.91
C TYR A 166 -16.13 7.84 -17.40
N PRO A 167 -16.20 8.90 -18.24
CA PRO A 167 -15.02 9.47 -18.91
C PRO A 167 -13.91 9.88 -17.95
N THR A 168 -14.24 10.44 -16.78
CA THR A 168 -13.25 10.82 -15.76
C THR A 168 -12.48 9.61 -15.24
N GLN A 169 -13.16 8.48 -14.99
CA GLN A 169 -12.50 7.26 -14.53
C GLN A 169 -11.63 6.66 -15.63
N ILE A 170 -12.10 6.66 -16.88
CA ILE A 170 -11.35 6.18 -18.05
C ILE A 170 -10.08 7.01 -18.25
N ALA A 171 -10.19 8.34 -18.18
CA ALA A 171 -9.04 9.23 -18.28
C ALA A 171 -8.05 9.02 -17.13
N GLN A 172 -8.54 8.85 -15.89
CA GLN A 172 -7.68 8.55 -14.74
C GLN A 172 -6.92 7.23 -14.91
N PHE A 173 -7.59 6.20 -15.42
CA PHE A 173 -6.98 4.90 -15.71
C PHE A 173 -5.86 5.03 -16.75
N GLY A 174 -6.11 5.71 -17.87
CA GLY A 174 -5.08 5.96 -18.88
C GLY A 174 -3.89 6.77 -18.34
N LEU A 175 -4.16 7.85 -17.61
CA LEU A 175 -3.12 8.73 -17.05
C LEU A 175 -2.29 8.06 -15.96
N SER A 176 -2.87 7.14 -15.17
CA SER A 176 -2.11 6.36 -14.19
C SER A 176 -1.21 5.34 -14.86
N HIS A 177 -1.71 4.59 -15.85
CA HIS A 177 -0.87 3.66 -16.62
C HIS A 177 0.24 4.38 -17.39
N TYR A 178 -0.07 5.54 -18.00
CA TYR A 178 0.93 6.39 -18.65
C TYR A 178 2.03 6.82 -17.68
N SER A 179 1.63 7.28 -16.48
CA SER A 179 2.57 7.73 -15.44
C SER A 179 3.46 6.58 -14.95
N LYS A 180 2.88 5.41 -14.67
CA LYS A 180 3.62 4.20 -14.26
C LYS A 180 4.60 3.74 -15.33
N ASN A 181 4.22 3.78 -16.61
CA ASN A 181 5.13 3.45 -17.71
C ASN A 181 6.40 4.33 -17.75
N LEU A 182 6.34 5.56 -17.22
CA LEU A 182 7.51 6.45 -17.16
C LEU A 182 8.36 6.26 -15.91
N THR A 183 7.85 5.60 -14.86
CA THR A 183 8.46 5.59 -13.52
C THR A 183 8.79 4.19 -13.01
N GLU A 184 8.05 3.18 -13.44
CA GLU A 184 8.28 1.77 -13.14
C GLU A 184 9.36 1.18 -14.08
N PRO A 185 10.09 0.15 -13.62
CA PRO A 185 11.03 -0.58 -14.48
C PRO A 185 10.31 -1.30 -15.62
N GLU A 186 11.05 -1.62 -16.69
CA GLU A 186 10.48 -2.38 -17.80
C GLU A 186 9.96 -3.76 -17.31
N PRO A 187 8.73 -4.16 -17.67
CA PRO A 187 8.19 -5.44 -17.26
C PRO A 187 8.97 -6.60 -17.91
N ARG A 188 9.10 -7.70 -17.16
CA ARG A 188 9.60 -8.97 -17.69
C ARG A 188 8.61 -9.52 -18.70
N ARG A 189 9.10 -10.07 -19.80
CA ARG A 189 8.28 -10.65 -20.87
C ARG A 189 8.76 -12.05 -21.20
N LYS A 190 7.83 -13.00 -21.23
CA LYS A 190 8.06 -14.39 -21.67
C LYS A 190 7.16 -14.67 -22.86
N VAL A 191 7.74 -14.93 -24.02
CA VAL A 191 7.00 -15.35 -25.20
C VAL A 191 6.65 -16.84 -25.04
N LEU A 192 5.36 -17.16 -25.14
CA LEU A 192 4.86 -18.54 -24.97
C LEU A 192 4.75 -19.27 -26.31
N GLU A 193 4.24 -18.60 -27.35
CA GLU A 193 4.07 -19.12 -28.72
C GLU A 193 4.20 -17.92 -29.68
N ASP A 194 4.92 -18.10 -30.78
CA ASP A 194 5.15 -17.06 -31.80
C ASP A 194 4.79 -17.52 -33.23
N GLY A 195 4.18 -18.70 -33.37
CA GLY A 195 3.85 -19.31 -34.66
C GLY A 195 5.06 -19.78 -35.47
N SER A 196 6.29 -19.63 -34.95
CA SER A 196 7.53 -19.87 -35.69
C SER A 196 8.59 -20.60 -34.86
N SER A 197 9.40 -19.88 -34.07
CA SER A 197 10.56 -20.40 -33.36
C SER A 197 10.21 -20.96 -31.97
N MET A 198 9.15 -20.43 -31.35
CA MET A 198 8.66 -20.84 -30.05
C MET A 198 7.53 -21.85 -30.25
N THR A 199 7.88 -23.13 -30.14
CA THR A 199 6.94 -24.25 -30.30
C THR A 199 6.74 -24.99 -28.97
N PRO A 200 5.90 -24.46 -28.06
CA PRO A 200 5.62 -25.16 -26.81
C PRO A 200 4.83 -26.46 -27.05
N ASP A 201 4.87 -27.33 -26.05
CA ASP A 201 4.14 -28.60 -26.05
C ASP A 201 2.66 -28.38 -25.76
N TRP A 202 1.89 -28.23 -26.83
CA TRP A 202 0.43 -28.16 -26.76
C TRP A 202 -0.18 -29.54 -26.48
N ILE A 203 -1.17 -29.57 -25.59
CA ILE A 203 -2.00 -30.75 -25.35
C ILE A 203 -3.15 -30.71 -26.35
N VAL A 204 -3.14 -31.64 -27.29
CA VAL A 204 -4.08 -31.73 -28.41
C VAL A 204 -4.80 -33.08 -28.36
N ASP A 205 -6.14 -33.05 -28.26
CA ASP A 205 -6.97 -34.27 -28.27
C ASP A 205 -7.03 -34.89 -29.68
N SER A 206 -7.42 -36.17 -29.78
CA SER A 206 -7.38 -36.96 -31.03
C SER A 206 -8.16 -36.35 -32.20
N ASN A 207 -9.19 -35.53 -31.93
CA ASN A 207 -10.03 -34.90 -32.93
C ASN A 207 -9.66 -33.42 -33.18
N SER A 208 -8.58 -32.93 -32.54
CA SER A 208 -8.14 -31.55 -32.65
C SER A 208 -6.89 -31.46 -33.52
N VAL A 209 -6.73 -30.34 -34.23
CA VAL A 209 -5.61 -30.11 -35.13
C VAL A 209 -4.99 -28.76 -34.81
N ILE A 210 -3.66 -28.75 -34.68
CA ILE A 210 -2.85 -27.53 -34.69
C ILE A 210 -1.96 -27.53 -35.93
N SER A 211 -1.82 -26.38 -36.56
CA SER A 211 -0.89 -26.20 -37.68
C SER A 211 -0.31 -24.80 -37.68
N ARG A 212 0.98 -24.69 -38.01
CA ARG A 212 1.64 -23.40 -38.18
C ARG A 212 1.66 -23.06 -39.65
N SER A 213 1.16 -21.89 -40.01
CA SER A 213 1.05 -21.45 -41.40
C SER A 213 1.37 -19.97 -41.52
N PHE A 214 1.93 -19.58 -42.66
CA PHE A 214 2.13 -18.16 -42.95
C PHE A 214 0.79 -17.50 -43.28
N ALA A 215 0.48 -16.39 -42.62
CA ALA A 215 -0.71 -15.58 -42.86
C ALA A 215 -0.29 -14.28 -43.56
N PRO A 216 -0.50 -14.15 -44.89
CA PRO A 216 -0.09 -12.97 -45.65
C PRO A 216 -0.70 -11.67 -45.13
N GLU A 217 -1.93 -11.73 -44.62
CA GLU A 217 -2.67 -10.59 -44.04
C GLU A 217 -1.96 -9.95 -42.84
N TYR A 218 -1.15 -10.72 -42.10
CA TYR A 218 -0.38 -10.25 -40.96
C TYR A 218 1.13 -10.22 -41.24
N ASN A 219 1.55 -10.65 -42.44
CA ASN A 219 2.95 -10.86 -42.79
C ASN A 219 3.73 -11.65 -41.71
N SER A 220 3.10 -12.65 -41.11
CA SER A 220 3.65 -13.43 -39.99
C SER A 220 3.18 -14.88 -40.04
N LYS A 221 3.88 -15.78 -39.34
CA LYS A 221 3.40 -17.14 -39.11
C LYS A 221 2.44 -17.13 -37.93
N VAL A 222 1.35 -17.89 -38.05
CA VAL A 222 0.33 -18.01 -37.03
C VAL A 222 0.08 -19.47 -36.70
N LEU A 223 -0.33 -19.72 -35.46
CA LEU A 223 -0.86 -21.01 -35.03
C LEU A 223 -2.36 -21.07 -35.39
N ARG A 224 -2.71 -21.91 -36.35
CA ARG A 224 -4.11 -22.27 -36.64
C ARG A 224 -4.49 -23.47 -35.80
N TYR A 225 -5.70 -23.44 -35.30
CA TYR A 225 -6.25 -24.52 -34.50
C TYR A 225 -7.68 -24.83 -34.93
N GLN A 226 -8.07 -26.09 -34.76
CA GLN A 226 -9.44 -26.57 -34.90
C GLN A 226 -9.67 -27.62 -33.82
N SER A 227 -10.71 -27.47 -33.02
CA SER A 227 -10.97 -28.33 -31.87
C SER A 227 -12.42 -28.24 -31.42
N ASP A 228 -12.98 -29.39 -31.02
CA ASP A 228 -14.32 -29.47 -30.41
C ASP A 228 -14.27 -29.36 -28.88
N THR A 229 -13.20 -29.87 -28.25
CA THR A 229 -13.02 -29.97 -26.78
C THR A 229 -12.03 -28.95 -26.19
N GLY A 230 -11.32 -28.23 -27.06
CA GLY A 230 -10.28 -27.27 -26.71
C GLY A 230 -8.86 -27.84 -26.83
N ILE A 231 -7.91 -26.95 -27.11
CA ILE A 231 -6.46 -27.24 -27.12
C ILE A 231 -5.83 -26.45 -25.97
N LYS A 232 -4.90 -27.08 -25.24
CA LYS A 232 -4.40 -26.52 -23.98
C LYS A 232 -2.90 -26.31 -24.03
N LEU A 233 -2.43 -25.20 -23.48
CA LEU A 233 -1.04 -24.93 -23.20
C LEU A 233 -0.84 -24.80 -21.70
N MET A 234 0.07 -25.61 -21.15
CA MET A 234 0.44 -25.49 -19.75
C MET A 234 1.39 -24.31 -19.58
N VAL A 235 0.96 -23.31 -18.84
CA VAL A 235 1.75 -22.11 -18.56
C VAL A 235 2.20 -22.14 -17.10
N ASP A 236 3.50 -22.28 -16.90
CA ASP A 236 4.12 -22.16 -15.58
C ASP A 236 4.62 -20.72 -15.39
N THR A 237 3.83 -19.90 -14.70
CA THR A 237 4.17 -18.52 -14.33
C THR A 237 3.55 -18.19 -12.99
N VAL A 238 4.38 -17.76 -12.04
CA VAL A 238 3.97 -17.48 -10.65
C VAL A 238 4.10 -16.00 -10.25
N LEU A 239 4.73 -15.17 -11.09
CA LEU A 239 5.05 -13.77 -10.75
C LEU A 239 4.37 -12.73 -11.65
N ASP A 240 4.03 -13.09 -12.88
CA ASP A 240 3.56 -12.15 -13.89
C ASP A 240 2.17 -12.57 -14.38
N PHE A 241 1.18 -11.67 -14.24
CA PHE A 241 -0.25 -11.97 -14.47
C PHE A 241 -0.88 -11.15 -15.60
N VAL A 242 -0.05 -10.53 -16.44
CA VAL A 242 -0.50 -9.80 -17.64
C VAL A 242 -0.27 -10.68 -18.86
N LEU A 243 -1.35 -11.22 -19.41
CA LEU A 243 -1.32 -11.98 -20.66
C LEU A 243 -1.66 -11.05 -21.84
N SER A 244 -0.87 -11.15 -22.91
CA SER A 244 -1.14 -10.50 -24.19
C SER A 244 -1.11 -11.56 -25.28
N LEU A 245 -2.11 -11.52 -26.17
CA LEU A 245 -2.18 -12.42 -27.33
C LEU A 245 -2.87 -11.75 -28.52
N ASP A 246 -2.44 -12.12 -29.72
CA ASP A 246 -3.14 -11.80 -30.95
C ASP A 246 -4.13 -12.94 -31.27
N LEU A 247 -5.42 -12.63 -31.31
CA LEU A 247 -6.49 -13.63 -31.42
C LEU A 247 -7.42 -13.31 -32.58
N LYS A 248 -7.72 -14.34 -33.38
CA LYS A 248 -8.79 -14.31 -34.38
C LYS A 248 -9.69 -15.53 -34.17
N LEU A 249 -10.85 -15.29 -33.60
CA LEU A 249 -11.87 -16.32 -33.38
C LEU A 249 -12.85 -16.37 -34.55
N SER A 250 -13.38 -17.55 -34.85
CA SER A 250 -14.49 -17.69 -35.80
C SER A 250 -15.80 -17.31 -35.10
N ALA A 251 -16.49 -16.29 -35.62
CA ALA A 251 -17.79 -15.87 -35.09
C ALA A 251 -18.90 -16.90 -35.36
N ALA A 252 -18.73 -17.77 -36.36
CA ALA A 252 -19.71 -18.81 -36.69
C ALA A 252 -19.69 -19.97 -35.69
N ASP A 253 -18.55 -20.21 -35.03
CA ASP A 253 -18.28 -21.48 -34.35
C ASP A 253 -18.25 -21.38 -32.81
N ASN A 254 -18.90 -20.36 -32.22
CA ASN A 254 -18.95 -20.14 -30.76
C ASN A 254 -17.59 -20.32 -30.06
N SER A 255 -16.53 -19.79 -30.67
CA SER A 255 -15.17 -19.99 -30.17
C SER A 255 -14.91 -19.17 -28.89
N SER A 256 -14.09 -19.72 -28.00
CA SER A 256 -13.67 -19.05 -26.75
C SER A 256 -12.19 -19.26 -26.47
N PHE A 257 -11.59 -18.30 -25.76
CA PHE A 257 -10.26 -18.43 -25.18
C PHE A 257 -10.40 -18.38 -23.65
N ILE A 258 -9.79 -19.34 -22.95
CA ILE A 258 -9.96 -19.53 -21.50
C ILE A 258 -8.58 -19.59 -20.85
N VAL A 259 -8.40 -18.85 -19.76
CA VAL A 259 -7.23 -18.93 -18.89
C VAL A 259 -7.67 -19.55 -17.58
N VAL A 260 -7.06 -20.68 -17.20
CA VAL A 260 -7.34 -21.36 -15.94
C VAL A 260 -6.20 -21.07 -14.97
N GLN A 261 -6.53 -20.47 -13.83
CA GLN A 261 -5.57 -20.22 -12.74
C GLN A 261 -5.79 -21.26 -11.63
N CYS A 262 -4.84 -22.19 -11.47
CA CYS A 262 -4.88 -23.15 -10.38
C CYS A 262 -4.11 -22.59 -9.17
N GLN A 263 -4.82 -22.18 -8.12
CA GLN A 263 -4.18 -21.83 -6.85
C GLN A 263 -4.02 -23.10 -6.01
N TRP A 264 -2.78 -23.42 -5.64
CA TRP A 264 -2.46 -24.58 -4.80
C TRP A 264 -2.95 -24.35 -3.37
N LEU A 265 -4.23 -24.66 -3.11
CA LEU A 265 -4.86 -25.10 -1.85
C LEU A 265 -6.37 -24.84 -1.99
N VAL A 266 -7.14 -25.93 -2.15
CA VAL A 266 -8.62 -25.99 -2.17
C VAL A 266 -9.27 -25.45 -3.45
N GLU A 267 -9.80 -26.37 -4.26
CA GLU A 267 -10.65 -26.17 -5.44
C GLU A 267 -10.04 -25.30 -6.57
N CYS A 268 -9.92 -25.86 -7.77
CA CYS A 268 -9.69 -25.05 -8.96
C CYS A 268 -10.84 -24.05 -9.09
N CYS A 269 -10.65 -22.81 -8.65
CA CYS A 269 -11.51 -21.71 -9.05
C CYS A 269 -11.37 -21.61 -10.58
N ILE A 270 -12.38 -22.07 -11.30
CA ILE A 270 -12.59 -21.65 -12.66
C ILE A 270 -12.85 -20.14 -12.55
N MET A 271 -11.80 -19.34 -12.74
CA MET A 271 -11.98 -17.94 -13.10
C MET A 271 -12.58 -17.95 -14.50
N ASP A 272 -13.91 -18.08 -14.56
CA ASP A 272 -14.70 -17.81 -15.74
C ASP A 272 -14.62 -16.31 -16.02
N LEU A 273 -13.47 -15.84 -16.51
CA LEU A 273 -13.44 -14.62 -17.30
C LEU A 273 -14.11 -14.95 -18.64
N PHE A 274 -15.44 -14.94 -18.63
CA PHE A 274 -16.23 -14.84 -19.85
C PHE A 274 -15.94 -13.48 -20.48
N PHE A 275 -14.88 -13.41 -21.26
CA PHE A 275 -14.79 -12.41 -22.31
C PHE A 275 -15.76 -12.85 -23.41
N ARG A 276 -17.04 -12.47 -23.27
CA ARG A 276 -18.00 -12.50 -24.38
C ARG A 276 -17.59 -11.39 -25.35
N ILE A 277 -16.60 -11.70 -26.17
CA ILE A 277 -16.16 -10.85 -27.27
C ILE A 277 -17.21 -11.03 -28.37
N GLN A 278 -18.24 -10.17 -28.37
CA GLN A 278 -18.97 -9.90 -29.60
C GLN A 278 -18.08 -9.00 -30.46
N LEU A 279 -17.48 -9.56 -31.50
CA LEU A 279 -16.85 -8.80 -32.57
C LEU A 279 -17.71 -8.94 -33.83
N PHE A 280 -17.93 -7.81 -34.50
CA PHE A 280 -18.57 -7.70 -35.81
C PHE A 280 -17.65 -8.18 -36.92
#